data_AF-A0A542EMH4-F1
#
_entry.id   AF-A0A542EMH4-F1
#
_cell.length_a   1.000
_cell.length_b   1.000
_cell.length_c   1.000
_cell.angle_alpha   90.00
_cell.angle_beta   90.00
_cell.angle_gamma   90.00
#
_symmetry.space_group_name_H-M   'P 1'
#
loop_
_entity.id
_entity.type
_entity.pdbx_description
1 polymer ?
#
loop_
_entity_poly.entity_id
_entity_poly.type
_entity_poly.pdbx_seq_one_letter_code
_entity_poly.pdbx_strand_id
1 'polypeptide(L)'
;MPVIDEWTGRHAHALRTALRMTNEAFAERLGISPRTLTKWRERPELVPSPHLQQALDTYLNQAPPDAHERFAANLGLDERTPIDNTVLTQLNAALGDLARALARLESEDTTRSSSR
;
A
#
# COMPACT_ATOMS: atom_id res chain seq x y z
N MET A 1 -8.64 0.34 -0.77
CA MET A 1 -8.93 -0.85 0.03
C MET A 1 -8.51 -2.07 -0.77
N PRO A 2 -7.52 -2.86 -0.32
CA PRO A 2 -7.13 -4.09 -1.00
C PRO A 2 -8.31 -5.07 -1.00
N VAL A 3 -8.62 -5.63 -2.17
CA VAL A 3 -9.59 -6.71 -2.33
C VAL A 3 -8.81 -8.01 -2.36
N ILE A 4 -9.22 -8.99 -1.56
CA ILE A 4 -8.62 -10.32 -1.51
C ILE A 4 -9.57 -11.28 -2.21
N ASP A 5 -9.16 -11.81 -3.36
CA ASP A 5 -10.01 -12.72 -4.15
C ASP A 5 -10.25 -14.07 -3.44
N GLU A 6 -9.25 -14.57 -2.71
CA GLU A 6 -9.37 -15.77 -1.90
C GLU A 6 -8.58 -15.63 -0.59
N TRP A 7 -9.26 -15.81 0.54
CA TRP A 7 -8.59 -15.80 1.84
C TRP A 7 -7.79 -17.08 2.03
N THR A 8 -6.59 -16.92 2.60
CA THR A 8 -5.72 -18.02 3.00
C THR A 8 -5.29 -17.82 4.45
N GLY A 9 -4.70 -18.85 5.06
CA GLY A 9 -4.10 -18.74 6.39
C GLY A 9 -3.05 -17.63 6.49
N ARG A 10 -2.30 -17.39 5.40
CA ARG A 10 -1.39 -16.24 5.26
C ARG A 10 -2.14 -14.92 5.37
N HIS A 11 -3.22 -14.74 4.62
CA HIS A 11 -4.05 -13.53 4.64
C HIS A 11 -4.63 -13.29 6.04
N ALA A 12 -5.21 -14.32 6.67
CA ALA A 12 -5.76 -14.22 8.01
C ALA A 12 -4.70 -13.85 9.06
N HIS A 13 -3.49 -14.41 8.96
CA HIS A 13 -2.39 -14.04 9.85
C HIS A 13 -1.91 -12.60 9.65
N ALA A 14 -1.82 -12.15 8.40
CA ALA A 14 -1.48 -10.76 8.06
C ALA A 14 -2.51 -9.77 8.61
N LEU A 15 -3.81 -10.09 8.49
CA LEU A 15 -4.90 -9.25 9.02
C LEU A 15 -4.84 -9.16 10.54
N ARG A 16 -4.67 -10.29 11.25
CA ARG A 16 -4.52 -10.30 12.71
C ARG A 16 -3.35 -9.42 13.17
N THR A 17 -2.20 -9.53 12.51
CA THR A 17 -1.00 -8.74 12.81
C THR A 17 -1.25 -7.26 12.52
N ALA A 18 -1.90 -6.94 11.40
CA ALA A 18 -2.31 -5.58 11.06
C ALA A 18 -3.32 -4.99 12.05
N LEU A 19 -4.18 -5.80 12.66
CA LEU A 19 -5.08 -5.36 13.73
C LEU A 19 -4.41 -5.30 15.11
N ARG A 20 -3.12 -5.68 15.24
CA ARG A 20 -2.37 -5.79 16.51
C ARG A 20 -3.08 -6.65 17.56
N MET A 21 -3.78 -7.69 17.12
CA MET A 21 -4.53 -8.57 18.00
C MET A 21 -3.73 -9.80 18.40
N THR A 22 -3.98 -10.34 19.59
CA THR A 22 -3.52 -11.68 19.95
C THR A 22 -4.26 -12.75 19.14
N ASN A 23 -3.78 -14.00 19.17
CA ASN A 23 -4.49 -15.09 18.51
C ASN A 23 -5.86 -15.31 19.15
N GLU A 24 -5.93 -15.25 20.47
CA GLU A 24 -7.13 -15.51 21.26
C GLU A 24 -8.23 -14.50 20.91
N ALA A 25 -7.89 -13.20 20.96
CA ALA A 25 -8.84 -12.14 20.65
C ALA A 25 -9.33 -12.20 19.19
N PHE A 26 -8.47 -12.60 18.26
CA PHE A 26 -8.84 -12.68 16.84
C PHE A 26 -9.68 -13.92 16.54
N ALA A 27 -9.38 -15.04 17.19
CA ALA A 27 -10.17 -16.26 17.13
C ALA A 27 -11.57 -16.03 17.71
N GLU A 28 -11.66 -15.32 18.84
CA GLU A 28 -12.92 -14.93 19.46
C GLU A 28 -13.76 -14.07 18.52
N ARG A 29 -13.18 -13.04 17.88
CA ARG A 29 -13.90 -12.22 16.89
C ARG A 29 -14.42 -13.07 15.73
N LEU A 30 -13.60 -13.96 15.19
CA LEU A 30 -13.99 -14.85 14.09
C LEU A 30 -14.95 -15.99 14.50
N GLY A 31 -15.23 -16.17 15.80
CA GLY A 31 -16.04 -17.28 16.30
C GLY A 31 -15.39 -18.66 16.09
N ILE A 32 -14.06 -18.73 16.04
CA ILE A 32 -13.29 -19.97 15.83
C ILE A 32 -12.41 -20.29 17.03
N SER A 33 -11.90 -21.52 17.09
CA SER A 33 -10.90 -21.88 18.10
C SER A 33 -9.54 -21.24 17.79
N PRO A 34 -8.75 -20.84 18.81
CA PRO A 34 -7.36 -20.40 18.62
C PRO A 34 -6.49 -21.44 17.90
N ARG A 35 -6.83 -22.73 18.06
CA ARG A 35 -6.16 -23.85 17.37
C ARG A 35 -6.30 -23.75 15.84
N THR A 36 -7.40 -23.21 15.34
CA THR A 36 -7.61 -22.96 13.90
C THR A 36 -6.62 -21.92 13.39
N LEU A 37 -6.38 -20.84 14.14
CA LEU A 37 -5.36 -19.84 13.78
C LEU A 37 -3.94 -20.40 13.83
N THR A 38 -3.63 -21.24 14.82
CA THR A 38 -2.33 -21.93 14.87
C THR A 38 -2.14 -22.81 13.64
N LYS A 39 -3.17 -23.57 13.25
CA LYS A 39 -3.15 -24.40 12.04
C LYS A 39 -2.94 -23.56 10.77
N TRP A 40 -3.60 -22.40 10.65
CA TRP A 40 -3.38 -21.48 9.52
C TRP A 40 -1.97 -20.88 9.51
N ARG A 41 -1.34 -20.68 10.67
CA ARG A 41 0.05 -20.25 10.75
C ARG A 41 1.01 -21.35 10.31
N GLU A 42 0.75 -22.60 10.69
CA GLU A 42 1.55 -23.77 10.29
C GLU A 42 1.37 -24.11 8.81
N ARG A 43 0.18 -23.86 8.26
CA ARG A 43 -0.20 -24.13 6.87
C ARG A 43 -0.84 -22.89 6.23
N PRO A 44 -0.01 -21.92 5.82
CA PRO A 44 -0.45 -20.62 5.32
C PRO A 44 -1.31 -20.70 4.04
N GLU A 45 -1.21 -21.79 3.28
CA GLU A 45 -1.96 -22.08 2.06
C GLU A 45 -3.40 -22.55 2.31
N LEU A 46 -3.79 -22.84 3.56
CA LEU A 46 -5.14 -23.30 3.85
C LEU A 46 -6.18 -22.21 3.57
N VAL A 47 -7.19 -22.58 2.79
CA VAL A 47 -8.33 -21.72 2.48
C VAL A 47 -9.39 -21.87 3.59
N PRO A 48 -9.81 -20.78 4.26
CA PRO A 48 -10.93 -20.79 5.21
C PRO A 48 -12.26 -21.14 4.51
N SER A 49 -13.23 -21.63 5.29
CA SER A 49 -14.58 -21.87 4.76
C SER A 49 -15.22 -20.57 4.24
N PRO A 50 -16.19 -20.64 3.31
CA PRO A 50 -16.81 -19.43 2.74
C PRO A 50 -17.36 -18.45 3.79
N HIS A 51 -17.95 -18.97 4.87
CA HIS A 51 -18.43 -18.14 5.98
C HIS A 51 -17.30 -17.35 6.66
N LEU A 52 -16.13 -17.98 6.85
CA LEU A 52 -14.97 -17.30 7.43
C LEU A 52 -14.34 -16.30 6.46
N GLN A 53 -14.37 -16.56 5.15
CA GLN A 53 -13.91 -15.58 4.16
C GLN A 53 -14.75 -14.31 4.23
N GLN A 54 -16.09 -14.43 4.27
CA GLN A 54 -16.99 -13.29 4.44
C GLN A 54 -16.76 -12.52 5.75
N ALA A 55 -16.48 -13.25 6.85
CA ALA A 55 -16.15 -12.62 8.12
C ALA A 55 -14.83 -11.86 8.04
N LEU A 56 -13.79 -12.44 7.42
CA LEU A 56 -12.49 -11.81 7.21
C LEU A 56 -12.60 -10.56 6.32
N ASP A 57 -13.38 -10.61 5.24
CA ASP A 57 -13.69 -9.45 4.40
C ASP A 57 -14.34 -8.32 5.21
N THR A 58 -15.31 -8.67 6.04
CA THR A 58 -16.00 -7.70 6.91
C THR A 58 -14.99 -7.04 7.86
N TYR A 59 -14.10 -7.82 8.48
CA TYR A 59 -13.08 -7.26 9.37
C TYR A 59 -12.04 -6.42 8.65
N LEU A 60 -11.64 -6.79 7.44
CA LEU A 60 -10.74 -5.98 6.63
C LEU A 60 -11.41 -4.64 6.26
N ASN A 61 -12.67 -4.67 5.83
CA ASN A 61 -13.42 -3.46 5.48
C ASN A 61 -13.65 -2.52 6.67
N GLN A 62 -13.81 -3.07 7.88
CA GLN A 62 -13.98 -2.28 9.11
C GLN A 62 -12.66 -1.84 9.75
N ALA A 63 -11.52 -2.35 9.27
CA ALA A 63 -10.23 -2.02 9.84
C ALA A 63 -9.88 -0.54 9.61
N PRO A 64 -9.16 0.10 10.54
CA PRO A 64 -8.74 1.49 10.37
C PRO A 64 -7.71 1.62 9.22
N PRO A 65 -7.55 2.82 8.63
CA PRO A 65 -6.67 3.01 7.46
C PRO A 65 -5.23 2.54 7.68
N ASP A 66 -4.68 2.75 8.88
CA ASP A 66 -3.33 2.33 9.26
C ASP A 66 -3.18 0.79 9.33
N ALA A 67 -4.28 0.07 9.60
CA ALA A 67 -4.30 -1.38 9.52
C ALA A 67 -4.34 -1.88 8.07
N HIS A 68 -4.97 -1.14 7.14
CA HIS A 68 -4.92 -1.51 5.71
C HIS A 68 -3.51 -1.40 5.15
N GLU A 69 -2.79 -0.33 5.48
CA GLU A 69 -1.38 -0.17 5.08
C GLU A 69 -0.51 -1.29 5.64
N ARG A 70 -0.63 -1.58 6.94
CA ARG A 70 0.11 -2.68 7.57
C ARG A 70 -0.26 -4.04 6.99
N PHE A 71 -1.52 -4.24 6.63
CA PHE A 71 -1.97 -5.48 5.98
C PHE A 71 -1.33 -5.65 4.59
N ALA A 72 -1.35 -4.61 3.76
CA ALA A 72 -0.70 -4.61 2.46
C ALA A 72 0.82 -4.84 2.57
N ALA A 73 1.48 -4.13 3.49
CA ALA A 73 2.91 -4.31 3.77
C ALA A 73 3.25 -5.73 4.25
N ASN A 74 2.44 -6.32 5.14
CA ASN A 74 2.63 -7.70 5.62
C ASN A 74 2.50 -8.75 4.50
N LEU A 75 1.74 -8.44 3.44
CA LEU A 75 1.56 -9.30 2.28
C LEU A 75 2.55 -8.99 1.15
N GLY A 76 3.37 -7.94 1.29
CA GLY A 76 4.22 -7.46 0.20
C GLY A 76 3.43 -6.88 -0.98
N LEU A 77 2.16 -6.49 -0.77
CA LEU A 77 1.32 -5.85 -1.78
C LEU A 77 1.62 -4.36 -1.93
N ASP A 78 2.29 -3.77 -0.93
CA ASP A 78 2.91 -2.45 -1.08
C ASP A 78 4.19 -2.56 -1.90
N GLU A 79 4.05 -2.78 -3.21
CA GLU A 79 5.04 -2.35 -4.19
C GLU A 79 5.00 -0.82 -4.32
N ARG A 80 5.09 -0.09 -3.21
CA ARG A 80 5.58 1.28 -3.24
C ARG A 80 7.06 1.17 -3.58
N THR A 81 7.37 0.96 -4.85
CA THR A 81 8.71 1.21 -5.38
C THR A 81 9.04 2.62 -4.95
N PRO A 82 10.05 2.85 -4.09
CA PRO A 82 10.39 4.19 -3.68
C PRO A 82 10.61 4.99 -4.96
N ILE A 83 9.84 6.07 -5.16
CA ILE A 83 10.16 6.96 -6.27
C ILE A 83 11.58 7.42 -5.98
N ASP A 84 12.50 7.11 -6.88
CA ASP A 84 13.89 7.43 -6.68
C ASP A 84 14.02 8.96 -6.57
N ASN A 85 14.36 9.42 -5.36
CA ASN A 85 14.53 10.84 -5.08
C ASN A 85 15.62 11.47 -5.95
N THR A 86 16.57 10.67 -6.43
CA THR A 86 17.57 11.11 -7.41
C THR A 86 16.91 11.43 -8.75
N VAL A 87 15.99 10.60 -9.24
CA VAL A 87 15.25 10.85 -10.49
C VAL A 87 14.35 12.09 -10.36
N LEU A 88 13.66 12.25 -9.22
CA LEU A 88 12.86 13.44 -8.92
C LEU A 88 13.71 14.73 -8.91
N THR A 89 14.89 14.66 -8.30
CA THR A 89 15.80 15.82 -8.22
C THR A 89 16.33 16.19 -9.60
N GLN A 90 16.69 15.20 -10.42
CA GLN A 90 17.14 15.42 -11.80
C GLN A 90 16.04 16.06 -12.65
N LEU A 91 14.79 15.59 -12.53
CA LEU A 91 13.66 16.18 -13.25
C LEU A 91 13.45 17.65 -12.87
N ASN A 92 13.46 17.97 -11.57
CA ASN A 92 13.32 19.34 -11.10
C ASN A 92 14.44 20.25 -11.61
N ALA A 93 15.68 19.76 -11.61
CA ALA A 93 16.82 20.50 -12.16
C ALA A 93 16.63 20.79 -13.66
N ALA A 94 16.25 19.77 -14.45
CA ALA A 94 16.01 19.91 -15.88
C ALA A 94 14.87 20.89 -16.19
N LEU A 95 13.77 20.84 -15.43
CA LEU A 95 12.68 21.82 -15.55
C LEU A 95 13.17 23.25 -15.26
N GLY A 96 14.03 23.43 -14.25
CA GLY A 96 14.62 24.72 -13.92
C GLY A 96 15.61 25.24 -14.98
N ASP A 97 16.36 24.35 -15.64
CA ASP A 97 17.23 24.70 -16.77
C ASP A 97 16.41 25.14 -17.98
N LEU A 98 15.32 24.43 -18.30
CA LEU A 98 14.39 24.79 -19.36
C LEU A 98 13.72 26.15 -19.11
N ALA A 99 13.25 26.40 -17.89
CA ALA A 99 12.67 27.69 -17.53
C ALA A 99 13.66 28.85 -17.75
N ARG A 100 14.94 28.65 -17.39
CA ARG A 100 16.02 29.63 -17.64
C ARG A 100 16.33 29.80 -19.12
N ALA A 101 16.24 28.75 -19.92
CA ALA A 101 16.44 28.83 -21.37
C ALA A 101 15.31 29.62 -22.04
N LEU A 102 14.06 29.37 -21.65
CA LEU A 102 12.91 30.13 -22.16
C LEU A 102 13.01 31.62 -21.83
N ALA A 103 13.36 31.97 -20.58
CA ALA A 103 13.53 33.37 -20.17
C ALA A 103 14.64 34.10 -20.96
N ARG A 104 15.70 33.38 -21.37
CA ARG A 104 16.76 33.93 -22.23
C ARG A 104 16.23 34.26 -23.63
N LEU A 105 15.44 33.37 -24.22
CA LEU A 105 14.85 33.59 -25.55
C LEU A 105 13.91 34.80 -25.56
N GLU A 106 13.06 34.95 -24.54
CA GLU A 106 12.14 36.09 -24.41
C GLU A 106 12.89 37.43 -24.25
N SER A 107 14.02 37.42 -23.54
CA SER A 107 14.86 38.61 -23.34
C SER A 107 15.60 39.03 -24.62
N GLU A 108 16.03 38.07 -25.44
CA GLU A 108 16.70 38.33 -26.73
C GLU A 108 15.74 38.88 -27.79
N ASP A 109 14.49 38.43 -27.82
CA ASP A 109 13.46 39.00 -28.70
C ASP A 109 13.11 40.45 -28.32
N THR A 110 13.06 40.75 -27.02
CA THR A 110 12.78 42.10 -26.52
C THR A 110 13.87 43.10 -26.90
N THR A 111 15.15 42.70 -26.80
CA THR A 111 16.29 43.55 -27.18
C THR A 111 16.38 43.77 -28.68
N ARG A 112 16.02 42.76 -29.49
CA ARG A 112 15.99 42.86 -30.95
C ARG A 112 14.86 43.76 -31.47
N SER A 113 13.72 43.81 -30.75
CA SER A 113 12.56 44.65 -31.09
C SER A 113 12.78 46.15 -30.75
N SER A 114 13.58 46.46 -29.72
CA SER A 114 13.85 47.84 -29.27
C SER A 114 14.93 48.59 -30.09
N SER A 115 15.61 47.90 -31.00
CA SER A 115 16.69 48.45 -31.84
C SER A 115 16.24 48.74 -33.28
N ARG A 116 14.92 48.75 -33.54
CA ARG A 116 14.32 48.89 -34.87
C ARG A 116 13.44 50.12 -34.97
#